data_AF-A0A177M529-F1
#
_entry.id   AF-A0A177M529-F1
#
_cell.length_a   1.000
_cell.length_b   1.000
_cell.length_c   1.000
_cell.angle_alpha   90.00
_cell.angle_beta   90.00
_cell.angle_gamma   90.00
#
_symmetry.space_group_name_H-M   'P 1'
#
loop_
_entity.id
_entity.type
_entity.pdbx_description
1 polymer ?
#
loop_
_entity_poly.entity_id
_entity_poly.type
_entity_poly.pdbx_seq_one_letter_code
_entity_poly.pdbx_strand_id
1 'polypeptide(L)'
;MTDSKDDIDSEFERWFDVTAEVDQIWFRSYVDELAKYCEDPEDVRCEVWLMPQCKDRRVNFRSRSAWVEYVSNNWSDVEETILIQYDSAIRFALLNTRHCYVRLRLEGHEATEANKTFSTLQDRLSLRDSHPYAYKYRRSSLEFKVGQWNPKAFAAGINKIADLIGPNPHVQEAFVKSFKGDIEELTPFYDRQSFCEYIDRRANVFGEMVFQMRSRSVTVGIAVPSDHKKLRIRTSLPPEEVDKLIEAWPSELKLDQIKADDTGAFIGGSAPSVTENPWLKHGVPVLVAFITAASTAGLISLTKSVWPEYKISVASPLLENGKAKLLGPELVVDWYLQPDGGSLRGIDRNSIGSVRVIGPSGIVKEINSKSPVSIPLSSGDYILSIDVPDIAPVHIPLRVDSPTVQAGEFQH
;
A
#
# COMPACT_ATOMS: atom_id res chain seq x y z
N MET A 1 -10.03 -20.55 38.66
CA MET A 1 -10.98 -20.06 37.65
C MET A 1 -10.25 -18.97 36.91
N THR A 2 -9.66 -19.34 35.78
CA THR A 2 -8.96 -18.43 34.88
C THR A 2 -10.01 -17.83 33.96
N ASP A 3 -10.28 -16.54 34.13
CA ASP A 3 -10.99 -15.73 33.14
C ASP A 3 -10.13 -15.71 31.87
N SER A 4 -10.48 -16.55 30.89
CA SER A 4 -10.09 -16.33 29.51
C SER A 4 -10.90 -15.13 29.03
N LYS A 5 -10.31 -13.94 29.07
CA LYS A 5 -10.62 -12.91 28.10
C LYS A 5 -10.24 -13.51 26.75
N ASP A 6 -11.22 -14.10 26.08
CA ASP A 6 -11.15 -14.28 24.64
C ASP A 6 -11.13 -12.86 24.07
N ASP A 7 -9.94 -12.40 23.67
CA ASP A 7 -9.73 -11.13 23.01
C ASP A 7 -10.59 -11.11 21.73
N ILE A 8 -11.63 -10.28 21.75
CA ILE A 8 -12.48 -10.01 20.59
C ILE A 8 -11.67 -9.12 19.63
N ASP A 9 -10.71 -9.73 18.93
CA ASP A 9 -10.01 -9.14 17.79
C ASP A 9 -10.89 -9.23 16.53
N SER A 10 -12.13 -8.73 16.61
CA SER A 10 -12.99 -8.63 15.45
C SER A 10 -12.88 -7.26 14.80
N GLU A 11 -12.33 -7.27 13.58
CA GLU A 11 -12.22 -6.13 12.68
C GLU A 11 -13.40 -6.17 11.69
N PHE A 12 -14.14 -5.06 11.60
CA PHE A 12 -15.21 -4.91 10.61
C PHE A 12 -14.94 -3.70 9.71
N GLU A 13 -14.95 -3.95 8.40
CA GLU A 13 -14.72 -2.91 7.40
C GLU A 13 -15.89 -2.81 6.44
N ARG A 14 -16.31 -1.58 6.14
CA ARG A 14 -17.33 -1.30 5.12
C ARG A 14 -16.97 -0.08 4.28
N TRP A 15 -17.50 -0.09 3.05
CA TRP A 15 -17.40 0.99 2.09
C TRP A 15 -18.78 1.56 1.84
N PHE A 16 -18.85 2.87 1.65
CA PHE A 16 -20.10 3.56 1.40
C PHE A 16 -19.96 4.64 0.35
N ASP A 17 -21.00 4.83 -0.44
CA ASP A 17 -21.14 5.99 -1.30
C ASP A 17 -21.92 7.05 -0.52
N VAL A 18 -21.48 8.30 -0.59
CA VAL A 18 -22.20 9.44 -0.02
C VAL A 18 -23.27 9.86 -1.02
N THR A 19 -24.52 9.80 -0.61
CA THR A 19 -25.65 10.18 -1.49
C THR A 19 -25.94 11.68 -1.45
N ALA A 20 -25.54 12.35 -0.38
CA ALA A 20 -25.58 13.80 -0.24
C ALA A 20 -24.41 14.48 -0.98
N GLU A 21 -24.51 15.79 -1.16
CA GLU A 21 -23.37 16.61 -1.58
C GLU A 21 -22.32 16.64 -0.46
N VAL A 22 -21.07 16.33 -0.80
CA VAL A 22 -19.95 16.43 0.14
C VAL A 22 -19.45 17.87 0.11
N ASP A 23 -19.91 18.67 1.06
CA ASP A 23 -19.46 20.04 1.30
C ASP A 23 -18.87 20.20 2.71
N GLN A 24 -18.47 21.42 3.09
CA GLN A 24 -17.90 21.67 4.41
C GLN A 24 -18.88 21.39 5.56
N ILE A 25 -20.18 21.54 5.33
CA ILE A 25 -21.22 21.32 6.35
C ILE A 25 -21.39 19.83 6.57
N TRP A 26 -21.48 19.07 5.49
CA TRP A 26 -21.53 17.61 5.53
C TRP A 26 -20.26 17.04 6.14
N PHE A 27 -19.08 17.55 5.78
CA PHE A 27 -17.80 17.14 6.39
C PHE A 27 -17.78 17.35 7.90
N ARG A 28 -18.24 18.50 8.40
CA ARG A 28 -18.34 18.74 9.84
C ARG A 28 -19.28 17.75 10.51
N SER A 29 -20.44 17.50 9.90
CA SER A 29 -21.39 16.49 10.39
C SER A 29 -20.76 15.10 10.43
N TYR A 30 -20.01 14.73 9.39
CA TYR A 30 -19.26 13.48 9.33
C TYR A 30 -18.27 13.35 10.48
N VAL A 31 -17.41 14.36 10.69
CA VAL A 31 -16.43 14.35 11.79
C VAL A 31 -17.15 14.31 13.16
N ASP A 32 -18.23 15.06 13.33
CA ASP A 32 -19.00 15.11 14.58
C ASP A 32 -19.70 13.78 14.88
N GLU A 33 -20.18 13.06 13.88
CA GLU A 33 -20.74 11.72 14.06
C GLU A 33 -19.66 10.70 14.41
N LEU A 34 -18.49 10.72 13.78
CA LEU A 34 -17.39 9.82 14.13
C LEU A 34 -16.90 10.05 15.57
N ALA A 35 -16.80 11.32 15.99
CA ALA A 35 -16.36 11.70 17.33
C ALA A 35 -17.21 11.10 18.46
N LYS A 36 -18.49 10.75 18.21
CA LYS A 36 -19.37 10.13 19.22
C LYS A 36 -18.99 8.71 19.61
N TYR A 37 -18.17 8.05 18.79
CA TYR A 37 -17.69 6.69 19.04
C TYR A 37 -16.31 6.68 19.70
N CYS A 38 -15.87 7.85 20.21
CA CYS A 38 -14.52 8.08 20.69
C CYS A 38 -14.49 8.45 22.17
N GLU A 39 -13.47 7.97 22.90
CA GLU A 39 -13.28 8.34 24.30
C GLU A 39 -12.71 9.77 24.41
N ASP A 40 -11.66 10.06 23.65
CA ASP A 40 -11.13 11.41 23.44
C ASP A 40 -11.27 11.81 21.96
N PRO A 41 -12.26 12.65 21.61
CA PRO A 41 -12.47 13.07 20.23
C PRO A 41 -11.49 14.16 19.75
N GLU A 42 -10.69 14.76 20.62
CA GLU A 42 -9.67 15.73 20.21
C GLU A 42 -8.32 15.06 19.92
N ASP A 43 -7.98 13.95 20.58
CA ASP A 43 -6.79 13.17 20.27
C ASP A 43 -7.02 12.26 19.06
N VAL A 44 -6.51 12.69 17.91
CA VAL A 44 -6.68 12.03 16.62
C VAL A 44 -5.37 11.92 15.89
N ARG A 45 -5.24 10.91 15.03
CA ARG A 45 -4.22 10.92 13.97
C ARG A 45 -4.90 11.08 12.63
N CYS A 46 -4.75 12.26 12.02
CA CYS A 46 -5.35 12.56 10.72
C CYS A 46 -4.31 12.90 9.67
N GLU A 47 -4.55 12.45 8.44
CA GLU A 47 -3.81 12.83 7.24
C GLU A 47 -4.79 13.50 6.26
N VAL A 48 -4.40 14.65 5.72
CA VAL A 48 -5.13 15.36 4.68
C VAL A 48 -4.29 15.27 3.41
N TRP A 49 -4.88 14.72 2.37
CA TRP A 49 -4.30 14.68 1.04
C TRP A 49 -4.86 15.83 0.22
N LEU A 50 -3.96 16.60 -0.37
CA LEU A 50 -4.29 17.76 -1.19
C LEU A 50 -4.17 17.42 -2.66
N MET A 51 -4.90 18.12 -3.52
CA MET A 51 -4.92 17.92 -4.96
C MET A 51 -3.53 17.96 -5.63
N PRO A 52 -3.33 17.33 -6.81
CA PRO A 52 -1.99 17.18 -7.42
C PRO A 52 -1.28 18.51 -7.74
N GLN A 53 -2.04 19.57 -7.98
CA GLN A 53 -1.50 20.91 -8.23
C GLN A 53 -0.97 21.62 -6.98
N CYS A 54 -1.28 21.12 -5.78
CA CYS A 54 -0.81 21.70 -4.53
C CYS A 54 0.68 21.40 -4.34
N LYS A 55 1.42 22.38 -3.81
CA LYS A 55 2.87 22.25 -3.56
C LYS A 55 3.18 21.12 -2.58
N ASP A 56 2.37 21.02 -1.53
CA ASP A 56 2.42 19.94 -0.55
C ASP A 56 1.30 18.95 -0.88
N ARG A 57 1.61 17.65 -0.97
CA ARG A 57 0.61 16.62 -1.30
C ARG A 57 -0.08 16.03 -0.08
N ARG A 58 0.53 16.18 1.10
CA ARG A 58 0.05 15.58 2.35
C ARG A 58 0.39 16.46 3.54
N VAL A 59 -0.59 16.64 4.43
CA VAL A 59 -0.44 17.33 5.71
C VAL A 59 -1.00 16.45 6.83
N ASN A 60 -0.33 16.41 7.97
CA ASN A 60 -0.72 15.55 9.10
C ASN A 60 -1.12 16.39 10.31
N PHE A 61 -2.12 15.92 11.04
CA PHE A 61 -2.65 16.57 12.24
C PHE A 61 -2.73 15.58 13.40
N ARG A 62 -2.56 16.11 14.62
CA ARG A 62 -2.73 15.38 15.88
C ARG A 62 -3.86 15.92 16.76
N SER A 63 -4.72 16.74 16.17
CA SER A 63 -5.81 17.41 16.86
C SER A 63 -6.98 17.56 15.89
N ARG A 64 -8.17 17.19 16.35
CA ARG A 64 -9.39 17.29 15.54
C ARG A 64 -9.69 18.74 15.18
N SER A 65 -9.64 19.65 16.14
CA SER A 65 -9.87 21.09 15.89
C SER A 65 -8.92 21.66 14.84
N ALA A 66 -7.61 21.38 14.92
CA ALA A 66 -6.63 21.82 13.92
C ALA A 66 -6.88 21.21 12.53
N TRP A 67 -7.23 19.92 12.48
CA TRP A 67 -7.58 19.24 11.24
C TRP A 67 -8.84 19.83 10.58
N VAL A 68 -9.92 20.02 11.35
CA VAL A 68 -11.20 20.56 10.87
C VAL A 68 -11.05 22.00 10.39
N GLU A 69 -10.29 22.83 11.12
CA GLU A 69 -9.98 24.20 10.72
C GLU A 69 -9.22 24.21 9.39
N TYR A 70 -8.18 23.37 9.26
CA TYR A 70 -7.39 23.29 8.04
C TYR A 70 -8.23 22.86 6.83
N VAL A 71 -9.03 21.80 6.96
CA VAL A 71 -9.88 21.30 5.87
C VAL A 71 -10.95 22.34 5.50
N SER A 72 -11.54 23.01 6.49
CA SER A 72 -12.53 24.08 6.23
C SER A 72 -11.91 25.23 5.42
N ASN A 73 -10.69 25.65 5.77
CA ASN A 73 -10.01 26.76 5.12
C ASN A 73 -9.46 26.43 3.73
N ASN A 74 -9.19 25.14 3.45
CA ASN A 74 -8.56 24.69 2.22
C ASN A 74 -9.45 23.74 1.41
N TRP A 75 -10.78 23.80 1.60
CA TRP A 75 -11.73 22.81 1.07
C TRP A 75 -11.58 22.51 -0.42
N SER A 76 -11.34 23.54 -1.26
CA SER A 76 -11.16 23.39 -2.71
C SER A 76 -9.96 22.52 -3.10
N ASP A 77 -8.97 22.49 -2.21
CA ASP A 77 -7.67 21.88 -2.42
C ASP A 77 -7.57 20.52 -1.72
N VAL A 78 -8.53 20.17 -0.84
CA VAL A 78 -8.60 18.86 -0.20
C VAL A 78 -9.15 17.82 -1.17
N GLU A 79 -8.38 16.75 -1.35
CA GLU A 79 -8.72 15.58 -2.16
C GLU A 79 -9.31 14.46 -1.29
N GLU A 80 -8.64 14.17 -0.17
CA GLU A 80 -9.07 13.15 0.79
C GLU A 80 -8.71 13.56 2.21
N THR A 81 -9.50 13.07 3.15
CA THR A 81 -9.19 13.14 4.57
C THR A 81 -9.23 11.75 5.16
N ILE A 82 -8.14 11.37 5.81
CA ILE A 82 -7.95 10.06 6.42
C ILE A 82 -7.79 10.26 7.91
N LEU A 83 -8.70 9.69 8.67
CA LEU A 83 -8.56 9.46 10.09
C LEU A 83 -8.00 8.04 10.28
N ILE A 84 -6.85 7.95 10.94
CA ILE A 84 -6.12 6.69 11.15
C ILE A 84 -6.39 6.10 12.53
N GLN A 85 -6.75 6.94 13.51
CA GLN A 85 -7.01 6.49 14.86
C GLN A 85 -7.70 7.59 15.67
N TYR A 86 -8.77 7.21 16.37
CA TYR A 86 -9.14 7.76 17.68
C TYR A 86 -8.69 6.79 18.78
N ASP A 87 -8.59 7.26 20.02
CA ASP A 87 -8.40 6.37 21.17
C ASP A 87 -9.73 5.63 21.49
N SER A 88 -10.21 4.77 20.56
CA SER A 88 -11.52 4.11 20.64
C SER A 88 -11.83 3.12 19.47
N ALA A 89 -13.12 2.75 19.35
CA ALA A 89 -13.75 1.84 18.40
C ALA A 89 -13.54 2.15 16.91
N ILE A 90 -13.44 3.43 16.52
CA ILE A 90 -13.15 3.80 15.13
C ILE A 90 -11.64 3.80 14.96
N ARG A 91 -11.15 2.71 14.37
CA ARG A 91 -9.75 2.64 13.98
C ARG A 91 -9.51 3.54 12.78
N PHE A 92 -10.23 3.34 11.68
CA PHE A 92 -9.92 4.03 10.44
C PHE A 92 -11.18 4.57 9.78
N ALA A 93 -11.12 5.82 9.32
CA ALA A 93 -12.15 6.43 8.51
C ALA A 93 -11.54 7.27 7.39
N LEU A 94 -11.86 6.95 6.14
CA LEU A 94 -11.42 7.72 4.98
C LEU A 94 -12.66 8.34 4.33
N LEU A 95 -12.58 9.64 4.07
CA LEU A 95 -13.50 10.36 3.19
C LEU A 95 -12.71 10.87 1.99
N ASN A 96 -13.12 10.46 0.79
CA ASN A 96 -12.66 11.11 -0.42
C ASN A 96 -13.65 12.23 -0.78
N THR A 97 -13.21 13.48 -0.68
CA THR A 97 -14.06 14.67 -0.85
C THR A 97 -14.45 14.87 -2.31
N ARG A 98 -13.61 14.43 -3.25
CA ARG A 98 -13.86 14.52 -4.71
C ARG A 98 -14.83 13.47 -5.21
N HIS A 99 -14.68 12.23 -4.75
CA HIS A 99 -15.38 11.05 -5.27
C HIS A 99 -16.54 10.61 -4.39
N CYS A 100 -16.77 11.32 -3.29
CA CYS A 100 -17.95 11.19 -2.44
C CYS A 100 -18.14 9.74 -1.96
N TYR A 101 -17.07 9.12 -1.46
CA TYR A 101 -17.14 7.81 -0.82
C TYR A 101 -16.45 7.83 0.54
N VAL A 102 -16.89 6.92 1.40
CA VAL A 102 -16.36 6.70 2.74
C VAL A 102 -15.93 5.25 2.89
N ARG A 103 -14.79 5.03 3.55
CA ARG A 103 -14.36 3.71 4.03
C ARG A 103 -14.22 3.77 5.53
N LEU A 104 -14.93 2.89 6.25
CA LEU A 104 -14.93 2.84 7.70
C LEU A 104 -14.46 1.48 8.19
N ARG A 105 -13.60 1.47 9.20
CA ARG A 105 -13.14 0.29 9.92
C ARG A 105 -13.33 0.46 11.42
N LEU A 106 -14.01 -0.51 12.01
CA LEU A 106 -14.26 -0.61 13.44
C LEU A 106 -13.48 -1.80 14.01
N GLU A 107 -12.90 -1.62 15.19
CA GLU A 107 -12.18 -2.66 15.94
C GLU A 107 -12.74 -2.77 17.37
N GLY A 108 -12.61 -3.96 17.98
CA GLY A 108 -12.99 -4.17 19.39
C GLY A 108 -14.50 -4.15 19.65
N HIS A 109 -15.33 -4.47 18.66
CA HIS A 109 -16.79 -4.55 18.79
C HIS A 109 -17.31 -5.94 18.47
N GLU A 110 -18.36 -6.40 19.17
CA GLU A 110 -19.11 -7.56 18.71
C GLU A 110 -19.78 -7.27 17.35
N ALA A 111 -19.95 -8.29 16.51
CA ALA A 111 -20.55 -8.14 15.18
C ALA A 111 -21.91 -7.40 15.19
N THR A 112 -22.73 -7.65 16.22
CA THR A 112 -24.03 -7.00 16.39
C THR A 112 -23.89 -5.50 16.64
N GLU A 113 -22.93 -5.09 17.46
CA GLU A 113 -22.65 -3.68 17.77
C GLU A 113 -22.04 -2.97 16.56
N ALA A 114 -21.06 -3.58 15.90
CA ALA A 114 -20.47 -3.04 14.67
C ALA A 114 -21.53 -2.80 13.59
N ASN A 115 -22.44 -3.76 13.37
CA ASN A 115 -23.54 -3.60 12.40
C ASN A 115 -24.52 -2.48 12.80
N LYS A 116 -24.81 -2.31 14.10
CA LYS A 116 -25.64 -1.21 14.60
C LYS A 116 -24.95 0.14 14.40
N THR A 117 -23.65 0.24 14.64
CA THR A 117 -22.85 1.43 14.39
C THR A 117 -22.85 1.80 12.90
N PHE A 118 -22.58 0.84 12.01
CA PHE A 118 -22.65 1.09 10.56
C PHE A 118 -24.04 1.54 10.13
N SER A 119 -25.11 0.90 10.60
CA SER A 119 -26.48 1.29 10.26
C SER A 119 -26.80 2.72 10.75
N THR A 120 -26.34 3.08 11.95
CA THR A 120 -26.52 4.43 12.50
C THR A 120 -25.77 5.47 11.66
N LEU A 121 -24.51 5.18 11.29
CA LEU A 121 -23.73 6.06 10.43
C LEU A 121 -24.34 6.19 9.04
N GLN A 122 -24.87 5.10 8.47
CA GLN A 122 -25.58 5.12 7.19
C GLN A 122 -26.77 6.08 7.22
N ASP A 123 -27.64 5.95 8.23
CA ASP A 123 -28.83 6.79 8.37
C ASP A 123 -28.47 8.26 8.60
N ARG A 124 -27.50 8.54 9.47
CA ARG A 124 -27.13 9.91 9.87
C ARG A 124 -26.37 10.67 8.79
N LEU A 125 -25.54 9.98 8.03
CA LEU A 125 -24.64 10.59 7.04
C LEU A 125 -25.12 10.39 5.61
N SER A 126 -26.34 9.84 5.42
CA SER A 126 -26.91 9.54 4.10
C SER A 126 -25.98 8.66 3.25
N LEU A 127 -25.42 7.62 3.89
CA LEU A 127 -24.50 6.69 3.25
C LEU A 127 -25.28 5.51 2.67
N ARG A 128 -24.87 5.07 1.48
CA ARG A 128 -25.38 3.85 0.86
C ARG A 128 -24.26 2.82 0.84
N ASP A 129 -24.56 1.56 1.17
CA ASP A 129 -23.58 0.48 1.05
C ASP A 129 -22.95 0.49 -0.35
N SER A 130 -21.63 0.63 -0.36
CA SER A 130 -20.79 0.50 -1.53
C SER A 130 -20.08 -0.83 -1.40
N HIS A 131 -20.07 -1.59 -2.48
CA HIS A 131 -19.30 -2.82 -2.52
C HIS A 131 -18.27 -2.66 -3.63
N PRO A 132 -16.97 -2.54 -3.29
CA PRO A 132 -15.91 -2.57 -4.29
C PRO A 132 -15.77 -4.02 -4.79
N TYR A 133 -16.79 -4.55 -5.46
CA TYR A 133 -16.65 -5.81 -6.18
C TYR A 133 -16.02 -5.52 -7.54
N ALA A 134 -14.84 -6.08 -7.78
CA ALA A 134 -14.33 -6.20 -9.13
C ALA A 134 -15.31 -7.07 -9.94
N TYR A 135 -15.96 -6.47 -10.95
CA TYR A 135 -16.69 -7.13 -12.05
C TYR A 135 -17.64 -8.27 -11.62
N LYS A 136 -18.63 -7.96 -10.76
CA LYS A 136 -19.61 -8.89 -10.15
C LYS A 136 -20.34 -9.83 -11.13
N TYR A 137 -20.46 -9.50 -12.41
CA TYR A 137 -21.26 -10.25 -13.38
C TYR A 137 -20.41 -10.79 -14.54
N ARG A 138 -20.44 -12.11 -14.77
CA ARG A 138 -19.73 -12.78 -15.89
C ARG A 138 -20.14 -12.26 -17.28
N ARG A 139 -21.36 -11.73 -17.42
CA ARG A 139 -21.89 -11.11 -18.66
C ARG A 139 -21.48 -9.65 -18.86
N SER A 140 -20.76 -9.05 -17.92
CA SER A 140 -20.38 -7.64 -17.97
C SER A 140 -18.99 -7.44 -18.59
N SER A 141 -18.63 -8.29 -19.56
CA SER A 141 -17.42 -8.18 -20.38
C SER A 141 -17.83 -8.00 -21.84
N LEU A 142 -17.40 -6.89 -22.44
CA LEU A 142 -17.58 -6.56 -23.84
C LEU A 142 -16.23 -6.61 -24.55
N GLU A 143 -16.18 -7.20 -25.74
CA GLU A 143 -15.02 -7.10 -26.63
C GLU A 143 -15.49 -6.61 -28.00
N PHE A 144 -14.76 -5.66 -28.56
CA PHE A 144 -15.00 -5.09 -29.88
C PHE A 144 -13.75 -5.23 -30.74
N LYS A 145 -13.95 -5.49 -32.02
CA LYS A 145 -12.96 -5.24 -33.05
C LYS A 145 -13.04 -3.75 -33.39
N VAL A 146 -11.89 -3.08 -33.41
CA VAL A 146 -11.79 -1.68 -33.81
C VAL A 146 -11.51 -1.62 -35.30
N GLY A 147 -12.46 -1.13 -36.08
CA GLY A 147 -12.31 -0.97 -37.53
C GLY A 147 -11.44 0.22 -37.92
N GLN A 148 -11.47 1.29 -37.12
CA GLN A 148 -10.67 2.49 -37.37
C GLN A 148 -10.22 3.13 -36.05
N TRP A 149 -8.90 3.29 -35.87
CA TRP A 149 -8.38 3.96 -34.69
C TRP A 149 -8.49 5.48 -34.82
N ASN A 150 -9.03 6.13 -33.79
CA ASN A 150 -9.11 7.58 -33.68
C ASN A 150 -9.05 7.99 -32.19
N PRO A 151 -7.96 8.61 -31.71
CA PRO A 151 -7.81 9.04 -30.31
C PRO A 151 -8.92 9.95 -29.81
N LYS A 152 -9.41 10.88 -30.65
CA LYS A 152 -10.50 11.80 -30.29
C LYS A 152 -11.79 11.05 -30.03
N ALA A 153 -12.12 10.13 -30.93
CA ALA A 153 -13.31 9.30 -30.78
C ALA A 153 -13.20 8.37 -29.57
N PHE A 154 -11.99 7.85 -29.30
CA PHE A 154 -11.72 7.04 -28.13
C PHE A 154 -11.89 7.84 -26.82
N ALA A 155 -11.26 9.01 -26.71
CA ALA A 155 -11.42 9.91 -25.56
C ALA A 155 -12.88 10.36 -25.35
N ALA A 156 -13.62 10.62 -26.43
CA ALA A 156 -15.04 10.93 -26.36
C ALA A 156 -15.87 9.75 -25.84
N GLY A 157 -15.53 8.51 -26.23
CA GLY A 157 -16.16 7.30 -25.70
C GLY A 157 -15.90 7.10 -24.21
N ILE A 158 -14.65 7.27 -23.76
CA ILE A 158 -14.29 7.26 -22.33
C ILE A 158 -15.12 8.29 -21.57
N ASN A 159 -15.22 9.51 -22.08
CA ASN A 159 -16.01 10.58 -21.47
C ASN A 159 -17.49 10.19 -21.31
N LYS A 160 -18.10 9.59 -22.34
CA LYS A 160 -19.49 9.13 -22.26
C LYS A 160 -19.65 7.98 -21.27
N ILE A 161 -18.70 7.05 -21.20
CA ILE A 161 -18.72 6.00 -20.18
C ILE A 161 -18.62 6.62 -18.79
N ALA A 162 -17.75 7.60 -18.59
CA ALA A 162 -17.61 8.29 -17.32
C ALA A 162 -18.95 8.93 -16.86
N ASP A 163 -19.72 9.51 -17.78
CA ASP A 163 -21.08 10.01 -17.49
C ASP A 163 -22.06 8.90 -17.10
N LEU A 164 -21.96 7.74 -17.75
CA LEU A 164 -22.88 6.62 -17.55
C LEU A 164 -22.68 5.90 -16.22
N ILE A 165 -21.43 5.82 -15.73
CA ILE A 165 -21.12 5.06 -14.51
C ILE A 165 -21.53 5.78 -13.23
N GLY A 166 -21.73 7.09 -13.29
CA GLY A 166 -22.25 7.88 -12.19
C GLY A 166 -21.52 9.22 -11.99
N PRO A 167 -21.90 9.99 -10.96
CA PRO A 167 -21.31 11.29 -10.69
C PRO A 167 -19.85 11.16 -10.19
N ASN A 168 -19.05 12.20 -10.46
CA ASN A 168 -17.64 12.30 -10.05
C ASN A 168 -16.78 11.06 -10.37
N PRO A 169 -16.82 10.55 -11.62
CA PRO A 169 -16.02 9.41 -12.03
C PRO A 169 -14.52 9.74 -11.97
N HIS A 170 -13.71 8.78 -11.56
CA HIS A 170 -12.25 8.94 -11.45
C HIS A 170 -11.51 7.70 -11.93
N VAL A 171 -10.25 7.89 -12.31
CA VAL A 171 -9.39 6.85 -12.87
C VAL A 171 -8.62 6.15 -11.76
N GLN A 172 -9.18 5.09 -11.16
CA GLN A 172 -8.56 4.37 -10.05
C GLN A 172 -7.20 3.77 -10.38
N GLU A 173 -7.02 3.26 -11.60
CA GLU A 173 -5.75 2.71 -12.08
C GLU A 173 -5.63 3.03 -13.57
N ALA A 174 -4.46 3.42 -14.04
CA ALA A 174 -4.22 3.55 -15.47
C ALA A 174 -2.76 3.26 -15.82
N PHE A 175 -2.60 2.46 -16.86
CA PHE A 175 -1.35 2.02 -17.42
C PHE A 175 -1.40 2.20 -18.92
N VAL A 176 -0.36 2.81 -19.47
CA VAL A 176 -0.17 2.90 -20.91
C VAL A 176 1.22 2.40 -21.27
N LYS A 177 1.33 1.70 -22.40
CA LYS A 177 2.59 1.20 -22.92
C LYS A 177 2.76 1.68 -24.35
N SER A 178 3.89 2.30 -24.64
CA SER A 178 4.24 2.79 -25.97
C SER A 178 4.47 1.63 -26.96
N PHE A 179 4.37 1.89 -28.26
CA PHE A 179 4.79 0.92 -29.28
C PHE A 179 6.27 0.52 -29.18
N LYS A 180 7.09 1.35 -28.54
CA LYS A 180 8.52 1.09 -28.29
C LYS A 180 8.76 0.27 -27.02
N GLY A 181 7.70 -0.01 -26.26
CA GLY A 181 7.74 -0.79 -25.03
C GLY A 181 7.88 0.04 -23.75
N ASP A 182 7.92 1.37 -23.84
CA ASP A 182 7.99 2.25 -22.67
C ASP A 182 6.68 2.17 -21.91
N ILE A 183 6.77 1.96 -20.60
CA ILE A 183 5.61 1.87 -19.72
C ILE A 183 5.47 3.20 -18.96
N GLU A 184 4.26 3.73 -18.97
CA GLU A 184 3.89 4.90 -18.18
C GLU A 184 2.68 4.50 -17.31
N GLU A 185 2.91 4.43 -16.01
CA GLU A 185 1.82 4.38 -15.03
C GLU A 185 1.27 5.78 -14.88
N LEU A 186 0.00 5.94 -15.24
CA LEU A 186 -0.70 7.20 -15.07
C LEU A 186 -1.15 7.25 -13.62
N THR A 187 -0.83 8.35 -12.95
CA THR A 187 -1.24 8.58 -11.57
C THR A 187 -2.76 8.40 -11.44
N PRO A 188 -3.24 7.72 -10.39
CA PRO A 188 -4.63 7.28 -10.26
C PRO A 188 -5.67 8.39 -10.02
N PHE A 189 -5.36 9.65 -10.37
CA PHE A 189 -6.18 10.80 -10.02
C PHE A 189 -6.13 11.91 -11.07
N TYR A 190 -6.11 11.54 -12.35
CA TYR A 190 -6.52 12.51 -13.36
C TYR A 190 -7.99 12.85 -13.12
N ASP A 191 -8.29 14.13 -12.96
CA ASP A 191 -9.67 14.56 -13.16
C ASP A 191 -10.11 14.16 -14.58
N ARG A 192 -11.41 13.90 -14.75
CA ARG A 192 -11.97 13.40 -16.00
C ARG A 192 -11.53 14.20 -17.23
N GLN A 193 -11.48 15.53 -17.11
CA GLN A 193 -11.12 16.40 -18.23
C GLN A 193 -9.63 16.24 -18.57
N SER A 194 -8.76 16.35 -17.57
CA SER A 194 -7.31 16.17 -17.72
C SER A 194 -6.97 14.79 -18.28
N PHE A 195 -7.68 13.73 -17.84
CA PHE A 195 -7.50 12.37 -18.36
C PHE A 195 -7.84 12.30 -19.86
N CYS A 196 -9.00 12.81 -20.25
CA CYS A 196 -9.46 12.72 -21.63
C CYS A 196 -8.62 13.57 -22.57
N GLU A 197 -8.15 14.74 -22.13
CA GLU A 197 -7.21 15.56 -22.87
C GLU A 197 -5.85 14.86 -23.05
N TYR A 198 -5.37 14.16 -22.02
CA TYR A 198 -4.14 13.37 -22.10
C TYR A 198 -4.27 12.26 -23.15
N ILE A 199 -5.37 11.50 -23.10
CA ILE A 199 -5.65 10.41 -24.04
C ILE A 199 -5.79 10.95 -25.47
N ASP A 200 -6.55 12.02 -25.70
CA ASP A 200 -6.69 12.63 -27.03
C ASP A 200 -5.32 12.97 -27.65
N ARG A 201 -4.43 13.59 -26.86
CA ARG A 201 -3.11 14.02 -27.34
C ARG A 201 -2.15 12.85 -27.58
N ARG A 202 -2.21 11.79 -26.78
CA ARG A 202 -1.14 10.77 -26.73
C ARG A 202 -1.57 9.37 -27.17
N ALA A 203 -2.85 9.06 -27.35
CA ALA A 203 -3.25 7.67 -27.59
C ALA A 203 -2.67 7.04 -28.88
N ASN A 204 -2.26 7.84 -29.87
CA ASN A 204 -1.56 7.33 -31.06
C ASN A 204 -0.15 6.79 -30.79
N VAL A 205 0.48 7.13 -29.67
CA VAL A 205 1.84 6.63 -29.34
C VAL A 205 1.82 5.38 -28.47
N PHE A 206 0.66 5.00 -27.95
CA PHE A 206 0.49 3.83 -27.10
C PHE A 206 0.21 2.59 -27.96
N GLY A 207 0.95 1.51 -27.73
CA GLY A 207 0.62 0.19 -28.26
C GLY A 207 -0.40 -0.55 -27.41
N GLU A 208 -0.49 -0.23 -26.12
CA GLU A 208 -1.45 -0.81 -25.17
C GLU A 208 -1.90 0.25 -24.17
N MET A 209 -3.18 0.21 -23.82
CA MET A 209 -3.78 1.08 -22.81
C MET A 209 -4.71 0.24 -21.94
N VAL A 210 -4.60 0.38 -20.63
CA VAL A 210 -5.47 -0.26 -19.64
C VAL A 210 -5.79 0.78 -18.58
N PHE A 211 -7.07 1.03 -18.33
CA PHE A 211 -7.49 1.94 -17.27
C PHE A 211 -8.78 1.46 -16.62
N GLN A 212 -8.91 1.77 -15.35
CA GLN A 212 -10.06 1.47 -14.52
C GLN A 212 -10.66 2.78 -14.06
N MET A 213 -11.90 3.02 -14.47
CA MET A 213 -12.71 4.13 -13.97
C MET A 213 -13.65 3.65 -12.90
N ARG A 214 -13.87 4.49 -11.90
CA ARG A 214 -14.81 4.23 -10.82
C ARG A 214 -15.68 5.45 -10.58
N SER A 215 -16.97 5.21 -10.38
CA SER A 215 -17.88 6.16 -9.77
C SER A 215 -18.71 5.37 -8.77
N ARG A 216 -18.71 5.79 -7.50
CA ARG A 216 -19.49 5.12 -6.46
C ARG A 216 -19.17 3.60 -6.38
N SER A 217 -20.20 2.76 -6.36
CA SER A 217 -20.12 1.30 -6.45
C SER A 217 -19.92 0.74 -7.88
N VAL A 218 -19.79 1.60 -8.89
CA VAL A 218 -19.62 1.19 -10.29
C VAL A 218 -18.16 1.30 -10.69
N THR A 219 -17.62 0.20 -11.21
CA THR A 219 -16.25 0.09 -11.71
C THR A 219 -16.30 -0.35 -13.17
N VAL A 220 -15.59 0.36 -14.03
CA VAL A 220 -15.43 0.03 -15.45
C VAL A 220 -13.96 -0.03 -15.82
N GLY A 221 -13.47 -1.20 -16.18
CA GLY A 221 -12.16 -1.41 -16.78
C GLY A 221 -12.26 -1.30 -18.29
N ILE A 222 -11.44 -0.46 -18.91
CA ILE A 222 -11.32 -0.34 -20.36
C ILE A 222 -9.89 -0.68 -20.74
N ALA A 223 -9.75 -1.54 -21.75
CA ALA A 223 -8.46 -1.96 -22.24
C ALA A 223 -8.44 -2.02 -23.76
N VAL A 224 -7.35 -1.52 -24.32
CA VAL A 224 -7.04 -1.57 -25.74
C VAL A 224 -5.77 -2.39 -25.88
N PRO A 225 -5.89 -3.74 -25.98
CA PRO A 225 -4.72 -4.60 -26.08
C PRO A 225 -4.15 -4.52 -27.49
N SER A 226 -2.86 -4.18 -27.58
CA SER A 226 -1.98 -4.24 -28.76
C SER A 226 -2.53 -3.66 -30.08
N ASP A 227 -1.86 -2.63 -30.59
CA ASP A 227 -2.05 -2.04 -31.93
C ASP A 227 -3.46 -1.50 -32.22
N HIS A 228 -4.23 -1.15 -31.19
CA HIS A 228 -5.54 -0.53 -31.35
C HIS A 228 -6.58 -1.36 -32.12
N LYS A 229 -6.38 -2.67 -32.26
CA LYS A 229 -7.28 -3.55 -33.04
C LYS A 229 -8.48 -4.05 -32.24
N LYS A 230 -8.38 -3.98 -30.92
CA LYS A 230 -9.39 -4.48 -30.00
C LYS A 230 -9.67 -3.47 -28.91
N LEU A 231 -10.93 -3.44 -28.47
CA LEU A 231 -11.37 -2.70 -27.30
C LEU A 231 -12.12 -3.66 -26.39
N ARG A 232 -11.70 -3.73 -25.13
CA ARG A 232 -12.29 -4.57 -24.09
C ARG A 232 -12.84 -3.67 -23.00
N ILE A 233 -14.04 -3.98 -22.55
CA ILE A 233 -14.69 -3.28 -21.45
C ILE A 233 -15.15 -4.33 -20.45
N ARG A 234 -14.79 -4.16 -19.19
CA ARG A 234 -15.36 -4.91 -18.07
C ARG A 234 -16.08 -3.95 -17.16
N THR A 235 -17.25 -4.33 -16.66
CA THR A 235 -18.04 -3.45 -15.79
C THR A 235 -18.64 -4.19 -14.62
N SER A 236 -18.83 -3.51 -13.49
CA SER A 236 -19.69 -3.98 -12.40
C SER A 236 -21.17 -3.60 -12.60
N LEU A 237 -21.50 -2.87 -13.68
CA LEU A 237 -22.89 -2.61 -14.07
C LEU A 237 -23.66 -3.91 -14.29
N PRO A 238 -24.94 -3.93 -13.91
CA PRO A 238 -25.79 -5.09 -14.13
C PRO A 238 -26.04 -5.29 -15.64
N PRO A 239 -26.28 -6.54 -16.11
CA PRO A 239 -26.38 -6.86 -17.53
C PRO A 239 -27.34 -5.98 -18.34
N GLU A 240 -28.46 -5.57 -17.74
CA GLU A 240 -29.47 -4.70 -18.33
C GLU A 240 -28.99 -3.26 -18.60
N GLU A 241 -27.89 -2.82 -18.00
CA GLU A 241 -27.29 -1.50 -18.23
C GLU A 241 -26.05 -1.55 -19.14
N VAL A 242 -25.57 -2.75 -19.48
CA VAL A 242 -24.36 -2.93 -20.29
C VAL A 242 -24.54 -2.39 -21.71
N ASP A 243 -25.73 -2.46 -22.28
CA ASP A 243 -26.02 -1.95 -23.64
C ASP A 243 -25.72 -0.45 -23.77
N LYS A 244 -25.92 0.33 -22.69
CA LYS A 244 -25.57 1.76 -22.66
C LYS A 244 -24.07 1.99 -22.85
N LEU A 245 -23.22 1.07 -22.38
CA LEU A 245 -21.77 1.13 -22.60
C LEU A 245 -21.38 0.84 -24.04
N ILE A 246 -22.19 0.06 -24.77
CA ILE A 246 -22.00 -0.23 -26.20
C ILE A 246 -22.31 1.04 -27.00
N GLU A 247 -23.44 1.69 -26.69
CA GLU A 247 -23.91 2.92 -27.34
C GLU A 247 -23.05 4.16 -27.04
N ALA A 248 -22.24 4.11 -25.97
CA ALA A 248 -21.37 5.21 -25.57
C ALA A 248 -20.30 5.54 -26.61
N TRP A 249 -19.94 4.61 -27.50
CA TRP A 249 -18.81 4.79 -28.40
C TRP A 249 -19.20 5.52 -29.70
N PRO A 250 -18.42 6.54 -30.11
CA PRO A 250 -18.65 7.20 -31.39
C PRO A 250 -18.47 6.24 -32.58
N SER A 251 -19.32 6.40 -33.61
CA SER A 251 -19.35 5.57 -34.82
C SER A 251 -18.03 5.58 -35.62
N GLU A 252 -17.21 6.60 -35.43
CA GLU A 252 -15.91 6.83 -36.06
C GLU A 252 -14.89 5.75 -35.73
N LEU A 253 -15.04 5.05 -34.60
CA LEU A 253 -14.19 3.91 -34.24
C LEU A 253 -14.52 2.63 -35.03
N LYS A 254 -15.72 2.58 -35.65
CA LYS A 254 -16.26 1.41 -36.37
C LYS A 254 -16.11 0.14 -35.54
N LEU A 255 -16.74 0.14 -34.35
CA LEU A 255 -16.67 -0.98 -33.43
C LEU A 255 -17.62 -2.10 -33.88
N ASP A 256 -17.06 -3.28 -34.11
CA ASP A 256 -17.83 -4.49 -34.34
C ASP A 256 -17.75 -5.37 -33.09
N GLN A 257 -18.89 -5.62 -32.44
CA GLN A 257 -18.91 -6.43 -31.22
C GLN A 257 -18.51 -7.87 -31.54
N ILE A 258 -17.51 -8.36 -30.83
CA ILE A 258 -17.09 -9.76 -30.84
C ILE A 258 -17.87 -10.46 -29.74
N LYS A 259 -18.40 -11.66 -30.03
CA LYS A 259 -19.05 -12.50 -29.01
C LYS A 259 -18.03 -12.71 -27.89
N ALA A 260 -18.38 -12.34 -26.65
CA ALA A 260 -17.50 -12.48 -25.52
C ALA A 260 -17.22 -13.96 -25.27
N ASP A 261 -16.09 -14.47 -25.76
CA ASP A 261 -15.53 -15.71 -25.24
C ASP A 261 -15.20 -15.48 -23.76
N ASP A 262 -15.27 -16.54 -22.94
CA ASP A 262 -14.82 -16.56 -21.55
C ASP A 262 -13.33 -16.16 -21.49
N THR A 263 -13.08 -14.86 -21.54
CA THR A 263 -11.75 -14.30 -21.66
C THR A 263 -11.13 -14.29 -20.28
N GLY A 264 -10.12 -15.13 -20.11
CA GLY A 264 -9.34 -15.25 -18.89
C GLY A 264 -8.79 -13.91 -18.37
N ALA A 265 -8.56 -13.91 -17.07
CA ALA A 265 -7.83 -12.96 -16.22
C ALA A 265 -7.45 -11.61 -16.84
N PHE A 266 -8.33 -10.61 -16.71
CA PHE A 266 -7.89 -9.26 -16.37
C PHE A 266 -7.66 -9.24 -14.86
N ILE A 267 -6.43 -8.92 -14.46
CA ILE A 267 -5.95 -8.46 -13.15
C ILE A 267 -6.96 -8.59 -11.99
N GLY A 268 -6.67 -9.50 -11.04
CA GLY A 268 -7.11 -9.42 -9.64
C GLY A 268 -8.43 -10.14 -9.24
N GLY A 269 -8.28 -11.33 -8.66
CA GLY A 269 -8.99 -11.78 -7.44
C GLY A 269 -10.52 -11.90 -7.39
N SER A 270 -11.00 -13.15 -7.53
CA SER A 270 -12.23 -13.75 -6.93
C SER A 270 -13.59 -13.32 -7.50
N ALA A 271 -14.54 -14.20 -7.86
CA ALA A 271 -14.78 -15.60 -7.47
C ALA A 271 -15.36 -16.44 -8.64
N PRO A 272 -15.17 -17.78 -8.65
CA PRO A 272 -15.75 -18.66 -9.66
C PRO A 272 -17.22 -18.99 -9.34
N SER A 273 -18.04 -19.17 -10.38
CA SER A 273 -19.26 -19.97 -10.28
C SER A 273 -19.19 -21.20 -11.18
N VAL A 274 -19.71 -22.28 -10.62
CA VAL A 274 -19.44 -23.70 -10.85
C VAL A 274 -19.81 -24.21 -12.24
N THR A 275 -18.90 -24.98 -12.87
CA THR A 275 -19.16 -26.32 -13.44
C THR A 275 -17.81 -27.00 -13.77
N GLU A 276 -17.55 -28.16 -13.16
CA GLU A 276 -16.23 -28.77 -13.00
C GLU A 276 -15.66 -29.43 -14.27
N ASN A 277 -14.43 -29.07 -14.66
CA ASN A 277 -13.56 -29.91 -15.50
C ASN A 277 -12.33 -30.34 -14.68
N PRO A 278 -12.05 -31.64 -14.49
CA PRO A 278 -10.95 -32.12 -13.64
C PRO A 278 -9.57 -31.58 -14.02
N TRP A 279 -9.36 -31.24 -15.31
CA TRP A 279 -8.11 -30.65 -15.80
C TRP A 279 -7.86 -29.23 -15.24
N LEU A 280 -8.93 -28.47 -15.01
CA LEU A 280 -8.87 -27.14 -14.37
C LEU A 280 -8.61 -27.26 -12.86
N LYS A 281 -9.01 -28.37 -12.22
CA LYS A 281 -8.86 -28.58 -10.77
C LYS A 281 -7.45 -29.00 -10.35
N HIS A 282 -6.75 -29.74 -11.21
CA HIS A 282 -5.43 -30.30 -10.86
C HIS A 282 -4.31 -29.88 -11.82
N GLY A 283 -4.59 -29.68 -13.11
CA GLY A 283 -3.57 -29.32 -14.09
C GLY A 283 -3.18 -27.85 -14.02
N VAL A 284 -4.17 -26.95 -13.96
CA VAL A 284 -3.91 -25.50 -13.94
C VAL A 284 -3.27 -25.02 -12.63
N PRO A 285 -3.68 -25.46 -11.43
CA PRO A 285 -3.01 -25.05 -10.20
C PRO A 285 -1.57 -25.55 -10.12
N VAL A 286 -1.26 -26.72 -10.68
CA VAL A 286 0.12 -27.24 -10.71
C VAL A 286 0.97 -26.47 -11.71
N LEU A 287 0.44 -26.18 -12.91
CA LEU A 287 1.16 -25.40 -13.92
C LEU A 287 1.34 -23.94 -13.48
N VAL A 288 0.32 -23.33 -12.88
CA VAL A 288 0.38 -22.00 -12.28
C VAL A 288 1.34 -22.01 -11.09
N ALA A 289 1.30 -23.00 -10.20
CA ALA A 289 2.29 -23.10 -9.12
C ALA A 289 3.71 -23.26 -9.66
N PHE A 290 3.93 -23.97 -10.77
CA PHE A 290 5.25 -24.15 -11.37
C PHE A 290 5.74 -22.87 -12.07
N ILE A 291 4.87 -22.19 -12.81
CA ILE A 291 5.16 -20.90 -13.45
C ILE A 291 5.36 -19.82 -12.38
N THR A 292 4.47 -19.73 -11.39
CA THR A 292 4.59 -18.80 -10.27
C THR A 292 5.84 -19.10 -9.45
N ALA A 293 6.23 -20.36 -9.23
CA ALA A 293 7.50 -20.69 -8.55
C ALA A 293 8.73 -20.30 -9.37
N ALA A 294 8.71 -20.51 -10.70
CA ALA A 294 9.80 -20.09 -11.60
C ALA A 294 9.87 -18.56 -11.74
N SER A 295 8.72 -17.88 -11.78
CA SER A 295 8.61 -16.43 -11.88
C SER A 295 8.88 -15.72 -10.55
N THR A 296 8.50 -16.29 -9.40
CA THR A 296 8.87 -15.77 -8.07
C THR A 296 10.34 -16.02 -7.79
N ALA A 297 10.94 -17.12 -8.23
CA ALA A 297 12.40 -17.27 -8.17
C ALA A 297 13.13 -16.17 -9.00
N GLY A 298 12.58 -15.78 -10.16
CA GLY A 298 13.11 -14.70 -10.99
C GLY A 298 12.82 -13.28 -10.46
N LEU A 299 11.65 -13.03 -9.88
CA LEU A 299 11.26 -11.72 -9.33
C LEU A 299 11.85 -11.46 -7.94
N ILE A 300 11.99 -12.49 -7.09
CA ILE A 300 12.72 -12.38 -5.83
C ILE A 300 14.20 -12.10 -6.11
N SER A 301 14.75 -12.55 -7.24
CA SER A 301 16.10 -12.16 -7.67
C SER A 301 16.22 -10.67 -8.07
N LEU A 302 15.12 -10.01 -8.45
CA LEU A 302 15.09 -8.61 -8.90
C LEU A 302 14.64 -7.62 -7.82
N THR A 303 13.90 -8.04 -6.78
CA THR A 303 13.52 -7.18 -5.66
C THR A 303 14.53 -7.20 -4.49
N LYS A 304 15.46 -8.17 -4.49
CA LYS A 304 16.57 -8.26 -3.53
C LYS A 304 17.66 -7.17 -3.67
N SER A 305 17.59 -6.33 -4.71
CA SER A 305 18.55 -5.27 -4.97
C SER A 305 18.22 -3.93 -4.28
N VAL A 306 17.09 -3.81 -3.58
CA VAL A 306 16.61 -2.53 -3.02
C VAL A 306 16.47 -2.52 -1.49
N TRP A 307 16.58 -3.66 -0.81
CA TRP A 307 16.51 -3.74 0.66
C TRP A 307 17.73 -4.50 1.20
N PRO A 308 18.42 -4.00 2.24
CA PRO A 308 19.58 -4.72 2.79
C PRO A 308 19.12 -6.08 3.31
N GLU A 309 19.55 -7.15 2.63
CA GLU A 309 19.13 -8.55 2.88
C GLU A 309 19.59 -9.10 4.24
N TYR A 310 20.43 -8.33 4.94
CA TYR A 310 21.15 -8.72 6.13
C TYR A 310 21.15 -7.59 7.16
N LYS A 311 21.10 -7.96 8.44
CA LYS A 311 21.45 -7.10 9.58
C LYS A 311 22.73 -7.61 10.23
N ILE A 312 23.52 -6.69 10.79
CA ILE A 312 24.69 -7.06 11.60
C ILE A 312 24.20 -7.57 12.95
N SER A 313 24.50 -8.83 13.27
CA SER A 313 24.25 -9.43 14.58
C SER A 313 25.58 -9.59 15.30
N VAL A 314 25.66 -9.04 16.51
CA VAL A 314 26.88 -9.06 17.34
C VAL A 314 26.76 -10.20 18.35
N ALA A 315 27.68 -11.17 18.25
CA ALA A 315 27.80 -12.31 19.16
C ALA A 315 28.64 -11.98 20.39
N SER A 316 29.64 -11.11 20.23
CA SER A 316 30.51 -10.62 21.31
C SER A 316 30.89 -9.17 21.04
N PRO A 317 30.90 -8.28 22.07
CA PRO A 317 30.67 -8.56 23.48
C PRO A 317 29.20 -8.85 23.83
N LEU A 318 28.98 -9.61 24.90
CA LEU A 318 27.64 -9.92 25.41
C LEU A 318 26.97 -8.64 25.92
N LEU A 319 25.74 -8.38 25.46
CA LEU A 319 24.99 -7.18 25.81
C LEU A 319 24.05 -7.47 26.99
N GLU A 320 24.23 -6.78 28.11
CA GLU A 320 23.26 -6.72 29.20
C GLU A 320 22.58 -5.35 29.17
N ASN A 321 21.25 -5.32 28.99
CA ASN A 321 20.47 -4.06 28.90
C ASN A 321 21.00 -3.06 27.85
N GLY A 322 21.47 -3.55 26.70
CA GLY A 322 21.99 -2.71 25.61
C GLY A 322 23.38 -2.11 25.86
N LYS A 323 24.06 -2.52 26.93
CA LYS A 323 25.45 -2.14 27.23
C LYS A 323 26.30 -3.39 27.31
N ALA A 324 27.49 -3.36 26.72
CA ALA A 324 28.45 -4.43 26.91
C ALA A 324 29.37 -4.07 28.09
N LYS A 325 29.40 -4.94 29.11
CA LYS A 325 30.36 -4.86 30.20
C LYS A 325 31.50 -5.83 29.93
N LEU A 326 32.71 -5.32 29.72
CA LEU A 326 33.88 -6.15 29.46
C LEU A 326 34.61 -6.45 30.78
N LEU A 327 34.89 -7.73 31.03
CA LEU A 327 35.73 -8.19 32.14
C LEU A 327 37.11 -8.58 31.60
N GLY A 328 37.96 -7.59 31.30
CA GLY A 328 39.33 -7.83 30.84
C GLY A 328 39.91 -6.71 29.96
N PRO A 329 41.22 -6.73 29.66
CA PRO A 329 41.90 -5.71 28.85
C PRO A 329 41.71 -5.89 27.33
N GLU A 330 41.01 -6.94 26.90
CA GLU A 330 40.86 -7.31 25.49
C GLU A 330 39.38 -7.42 25.12
N LEU A 331 38.96 -6.59 24.16
CA LEU A 331 37.64 -6.64 23.56
C LEU A 331 37.67 -7.59 22.36
N VAL A 332 36.94 -8.70 22.47
CA VAL A 332 36.67 -9.58 21.32
C VAL A 332 35.35 -9.16 20.68
N VAL A 333 35.44 -8.67 19.45
CA VAL A 333 34.29 -8.29 18.63
C VAL A 333 34.00 -9.44 17.66
N ASP A 334 32.88 -10.14 17.88
CA ASP A 334 32.40 -11.20 16.99
C ASP A 334 31.06 -10.79 16.40
N TRP A 335 30.97 -10.74 15.07
CA TRP A 335 29.76 -10.40 14.34
C TRP A 335 29.53 -11.33 13.16
N TYR A 336 28.28 -11.40 12.75
CA TYR A 336 27.86 -12.08 11.53
C TYR A 336 26.69 -11.34 10.91
N LEU A 337 26.50 -11.54 9.62
CA LEU A 337 25.33 -11.03 8.91
C LEU A 337 24.19 -12.03 9.07
N GLN A 338 23.15 -11.61 9.78
CA GLN A 338 21.92 -12.37 9.94
C GLN A 338 20.92 -11.94 8.87
N PRO A 339 20.33 -12.88 8.11
CA PRO A 339 19.25 -12.56 7.19
C PRO A 339 18.09 -11.87 7.94
N ASP A 340 17.56 -10.79 7.37
CA ASP A 340 16.34 -10.18 7.91
C ASP A 340 15.13 -11.10 7.67
N GLY A 341 14.10 -10.97 8.51
CA GLY A 341 12.95 -11.89 8.56
C GLY A 341 12.33 -12.13 7.18
N GLY A 342 12.50 -13.34 6.63
CA GLY A 342 11.98 -13.74 5.32
C GLY A 342 13.03 -14.09 4.24
N SER A 343 14.33 -13.95 4.51
CA SER A 343 15.38 -14.34 3.55
C SER A 343 15.73 -15.85 3.60
N LEU A 344 15.88 -16.47 2.42
CA LEU A 344 16.34 -17.86 2.23
C LEU A 344 17.88 -18.02 2.33
N ARG A 345 18.62 -16.93 2.55
CA ARG A 345 20.09 -16.99 2.64
C ARG A 345 20.53 -17.50 4.02
N GLY A 346 21.68 -18.18 4.06
CA GLY A 346 22.32 -18.56 5.31
C GLY A 346 22.96 -17.37 6.02
N ILE A 347 23.28 -17.56 7.31
CA ILE A 347 24.11 -16.64 8.09
C ILE A 347 25.48 -16.51 7.42
N ASP A 348 25.91 -15.28 7.12
CA ASP A 348 27.25 -15.04 6.60
C ASP A 348 28.20 -14.63 7.74
N ARG A 349 29.18 -15.49 8.02
CA ARG A 349 30.24 -15.27 9.01
C ARG A 349 31.56 -14.78 8.40
N ASN A 350 31.62 -14.69 7.07
CA ASN A 350 32.84 -14.40 6.33
C ASN A 350 32.91 -12.96 5.82
N SER A 351 31.92 -12.12 6.13
CA SER A 351 31.84 -10.73 5.69
C SER A 351 32.93 -9.88 6.35
N ILE A 352 33.52 -8.97 5.56
CA ILE A 352 34.50 -8.01 6.06
C ILE A 352 33.75 -6.77 6.55
N GLY A 353 34.06 -6.32 7.76
CA GLY A 353 33.51 -5.11 8.34
C GLY A 353 34.60 -4.17 8.85
N SER A 354 34.28 -2.87 8.92
CA SER A 354 35.06 -1.87 9.62
C SER A 354 34.61 -1.82 11.08
N VAL A 355 35.49 -2.27 11.98
CA VAL A 355 35.31 -2.20 13.42
C VAL A 355 36.03 -0.97 13.94
N ARG A 356 35.27 0.00 14.45
CA ARG A 356 35.77 1.25 15.04
C ARG A 356 35.46 1.30 16.53
N VAL A 357 36.47 1.59 17.34
CA VAL A 357 36.32 1.93 18.76
C VAL A 357 36.54 3.42 18.90
N ILE A 358 35.53 4.13 19.39
CA ILE A 358 35.51 5.59 19.53
C ILE A 358 35.53 5.92 21.02
N GLY A 359 36.55 6.64 21.46
CA GLY A 359 36.67 7.15 22.83
C GLY A 359 36.36 8.64 22.91
N PRO A 360 36.54 9.26 24.09
CA PRO A 360 36.24 10.67 24.31
C PRO A 360 37.02 11.63 23.40
N SER A 361 38.22 11.23 22.98
CA SER A 361 39.12 12.02 22.13
C SER A 361 39.05 11.68 20.64
N GLY A 362 38.11 10.84 20.22
CA GLY A 362 37.94 10.40 18.83
C GLY A 362 38.17 8.90 18.61
N ILE A 363 38.50 8.51 17.37
CA ILE A 363 38.72 7.11 17.00
C ILE A 363 39.99 6.58 17.67
N VAL A 364 39.84 5.61 18.56
CA VAL A 364 40.91 4.95 19.32
C VAL A 364 41.52 3.83 18.48
N LYS A 365 40.69 3.08 17.76
CA LYS A 365 41.12 2.00 16.88
C LYS A 365 40.13 1.81 15.73
N GLU A 366 40.66 1.54 14.54
CA GLU A 366 39.90 1.08 13.37
C GLU A 366 40.57 -0.15 12.79
N ILE A 367 39.80 -1.20 12.53
CA ILE A 367 40.26 -2.46 11.94
C ILE A 367 39.27 -2.88 10.86
N ASN A 368 39.75 -3.07 9.65
CA ASN A 368 38.99 -3.62 8.52
C ASN A 368 39.35 -5.11 8.37
N SER A 369 38.52 -6.00 8.88
CA SER A 369 38.80 -7.44 8.94
C SER A 369 37.52 -8.27 8.90
N LYS A 370 37.66 -9.58 8.75
CA LYS A 370 36.62 -10.55 9.11
C LYS A 370 36.52 -10.70 10.61
N SER A 371 35.35 -11.13 11.07
CA SER A 371 35.10 -11.57 12.45
C SER A 371 35.87 -12.87 12.79
N PRO A 372 36.31 -13.09 14.04
CA PRO A 372 36.33 -12.14 15.15
C PRO A 372 37.57 -11.23 15.12
N VAL A 373 37.47 -10.06 15.75
CA VAL A 373 38.56 -9.11 15.93
C VAL A 373 38.85 -8.88 17.41
N SER A 374 40.10 -9.05 17.80
CA SER A 374 40.61 -8.74 19.13
C SER A 374 41.20 -7.34 19.19
N ILE A 375 40.74 -6.52 20.13
CA ILE A 375 41.21 -5.15 20.33
C ILE A 375 41.63 -4.95 21.79
N PRO A 376 42.93 -4.71 22.07
CA PRO A 376 43.35 -4.31 23.40
C PRO A 376 42.85 -2.90 23.71
N LEU A 377 42.17 -2.73 24.85
CA LEU A 377 41.62 -1.45 25.29
C LEU A 377 42.03 -1.16 26.74
N SER A 378 42.36 0.10 27.02
CA SER A 378 42.48 0.60 28.39
C SER A 378 41.09 0.74 29.03
N SER A 379 41.05 0.88 30.35
CA SER A 379 39.79 1.18 31.02
C SER A 379 39.22 2.53 30.61
N GLY A 380 37.89 2.60 30.48
CA GLY A 380 37.19 3.78 30.00
C GLY A 380 35.85 3.44 29.34
N ASP A 381 35.16 4.51 28.92
CA ASP A 381 33.91 4.42 28.17
C ASP A 381 34.19 4.65 26.68
N TYR A 382 33.63 3.78 25.84
CA TYR A 382 33.82 3.78 24.39
C TYR A 382 32.49 3.54 23.66
N ILE A 383 32.47 3.86 22.38
CA ILE A 383 31.43 3.43 21.43
C ILE A 383 32.08 2.49 20.43
N LEU A 384 31.60 1.26 20.37
CA LEU A 384 31.91 0.31 19.31
C LEU A 384 30.99 0.56 18.13
N SER A 385 31.56 0.76 16.95
CA SER A 385 30.83 0.84 15.69
C SER A 385 31.29 -0.30 14.78
N ILE A 386 30.34 -1.07 14.27
CA ILE A 386 30.59 -2.10 13.26
C ILE A 386 29.85 -1.68 11.99
N ASP A 387 30.61 -1.49 10.92
CA ASP A 387 30.12 -1.00 9.64
C ASP A 387 30.44 -2.04 8.57
N VAL A 388 29.43 -2.49 7.85
CA VAL A 388 29.57 -3.43 6.72
C VAL A 388 28.93 -2.75 5.51
N PRO A 389 29.60 -2.73 4.34
CA PRO A 389 29.07 -2.06 3.15
C PRO A 389 27.63 -2.45 2.86
N ASP A 390 26.81 -1.47 2.50
CA ASP A 390 25.40 -1.61 2.15
C ASP A 390 24.49 -2.15 3.27
N ILE A 391 24.96 -2.17 4.53
CA ILE A 391 24.19 -2.56 5.71
C ILE A 391 24.23 -1.44 6.76
N ALA A 392 23.10 -1.21 7.43
CA ALA A 392 23.03 -0.21 8.50
C ALA A 392 24.04 -0.52 9.62
N PRO A 393 24.87 0.46 10.04
CA PRO A 393 25.91 0.23 11.03
C PRO A 393 25.32 -0.03 12.42
N VAL A 394 26.01 -0.84 13.21
CA VAL A 394 25.65 -1.11 14.61
C VAL A 394 26.54 -0.29 15.54
N HIS A 395 25.92 0.39 16.50
CA HIS A 395 26.59 1.17 17.53
C HIS A 395 26.29 0.61 18.92
N ILE A 396 27.33 0.24 19.66
CA ILE A 396 27.22 -0.37 21.00
C ILE A 396 28.02 0.48 21.99
N PRO A 397 27.38 1.02 23.04
CA PRO A 397 28.09 1.59 24.18
C PRO A 397 28.88 0.51 24.92
N LEU A 398 30.17 0.74 25.11
CA LEU A 398 31.10 -0.13 25.82
C LEU A 398 31.65 0.55 27.07
N ARG A 399 31.69 -0.18 28.18
CA ARG A 399 32.47 0.20 29.35
C ARG A 399 33.49 -0.87 29.67
N VAL A 400 34.76 -0.49 29.66
CA VAL A 400 35.90 -1.33 30.05
C VAL A 400 36.28 -0.94 31.47
N ASP A 401 35.96 -1.79 32.44
CA ASP A 401 36.40 -1.59 33.82
C ASP A 401 37.87 -2.05 33.94
N SER A 402 38.68 -1.33 34.73
CA SER A 402 40.05 -1.77 35.04
C SER A 402 39.98 -3.19 35.63
N PRO A 403 40.90 -4.11 35.27
CA PRO A 403 40.98 -5.38 35.98
C PRO A 403 41.13 -5.06 37.45
N THR A 404 40.17 -5.52 38.26
CA THR A 404 40.25 -5.40 39.70
C THR A 404 41.49 -6.21 40.07
N VAL A 405 42.57 -5.52 40.42
CA VAL A 405 43.73 -6.15 41.02
C VAL A 405 43.18 -6.85 42.26
N GLN A 406 43.11 -8.18 42.23
CA GLN A 406 43.07 -8.97 43.45
C GLN A 406 44.42 -8.74 44.15
N ALA A 407 44.48 -7.69 44.97
CA ALA A 407 45.52 -7.46 45.95
C ALA A 407 44.88 -7.61 47.34
N GLY A 408 45.47 -8.49 48.15
CA GLY A 408 45.10 -8.77 49.54
C GLY A 408 44.73 -10.25 49.72
N GLU A 409 45.71 -11.15 49.69
CA GLU A 409 46.37 -11.72 50.89
C GLU A 409 45.43 -12.52 51.79
N PHE A 410 45.70 -13.83 51.91
CA PHE A 410 46.01 -14.40 53.22
C PHE A 410 47.04 -15.52 53.05
N GLN A 411 48.22 -15.27 53.61
CA GLN A 411 49.14 -16.27 54.11
C GLN A 411 48.48 -16.96 55.32
N HIS A 412 48.46 -18.30 55.33
CA HIS A 412 49.15 -19.13 56.32
C HIS A 412 49.15 -20.59 55.89
#